data_AF-A0A3C1ZSD3-F1
#
_entry.id   AF-A0A3C1ZSD3-F1
#
_cell.length_a   1.000
_cell.length_b   1.000
_cell.length_c   1.000
_cell.angle_alpha   90.00
_cell.angle_beta   90.00
_cell.angle_gamma   90.00
#
_symmetry.space_group_name_H-M   'P 1'
#
loop_
_entity.id
_entity.type
_entity.pdbx_description
1 polymer ?
#
loop_
_entity_poly.entity_id
_entity_poly.type
_entity_poly.pdbx_seq_one_letter_code
_entity_poly.pdbx_strand_id
1 'polypeptide(L)' 'QRRYDIANNRYKIGKISITDLSRALEEKDRAVNTYIESLRNLWTAYYNLRRLTLYDFENNTELYVQEEE' A
#
# COMPACT_ATOMS: atom_id res chain seq x y z
N GLN A 1 42.83 -21.92 -14.12
CA GLN A 1 41.38 -21.82 -14.39
C GLN A 1 40.54 -21.92 -13.11
N ARG A 2 40.63 -23.00 -12.31
CA ARG A 2 39.76 -23.24 -11.13
C ARG A 2 39.60 -22.09 -10.10
N ARG A 3 40.62 -21.24 -9.87
CA ARG A 3 40.51 -20.07 -8.96
C ARG A 3 39.70 -18.91 -9.54
N TYR A 4 39.74 -18.75 -10.86
CA TYR A 4 38.98 -17.71 -11.57
C TYR A 4 37.47 -17.99 -11.49
N ASP A 5 37.07 -19.26 -11.67
CA ASP A 5 35.68 -19.69 -11.60
C ASP A 5 35.09 -19.48 -10.19
N ILE A 6 35.87 -19.75 -9.15
CA ILE A 6 35.47 -19.53 -7.75
C ILE A 6 35.29 -18.04 -7.45
N ALA A 7 36.21 -17.18 -7.91
CA ALA A 7 36.12 -15.74 -7.73
C ALA A 7 34.92 -15.14 -8.49
N ASN A 8 34.67 -15.60 -9.72
CA ASN A 8 33.54 -15.17 -10.53
C ASN A 8 32.19 -15.60 -9.92
N ASN A 9 32.11 -16.83 -9.40
CA ASN A 9 30.91 -17.31 -8.70
C ASN A 9 30.64 -16.53 -7.41
N ARG A 10 31.67 -16.21 -6.61
CA ARG A 10 31.49 -15.34 -5.42
C ARG A 10 31.02 -13.94 -5.79
N TYR A 11 31.55 -13.37 -6.86
CA TYR A 11 31.12 -12.06 -7.34
C TYR A 11 29.66 -12.09 -7.82
N LYS A 12 29.26 -13.13 -8.57
CA LYS A 12 27.86 -13.33 -8.98
C LYS A 12 26.92 -13.51 -7.79
N ILE A 13 27.30 -14.33 -6.79
CA ILE A 13 26.53 -14.52 -5.57
C ILE A 13 26.40 -13.21 -4.78
N GLY A 14 27.49 -12.45 -4.62
CA GLY A 14 27.45 -11.15 -3.95
C GLY A 14 26.56 -10.14 -4.69
N LYS A 15 26.62 -10.09 -6.02
CA LYS A 15 25.77 -9.24 -6.84
C LYS A 15 24.29 -9.65 -6.77
N ILE A 16 24.00 -10.96 -6.83
CA ILE A 16 22.65 -11.49 -6.69
C ILE A 16 22.11 -11.18 -5.29
N SER A 17 22.90 -11.42 -4.24
CA SER A 17 22.53 -11.13 -2.86
C SER A 17 22.22 -9.65 -2.61
N ILE A 18 22.99 -8.72 -3.18
CA ILE A 18 22.71 -7.28 -3.08
C ILE A 18 21.43 -6.93 -3.85
N THR A 19 21.21 -7.55 -5.00
CA THR A 19 19.99 -7.36 -5.82
C THR A 19 18.75 -7.92 -5.13
N ASP A 20 18.86 -9.07 -4.48
CA ASP A 20 17.77 -9.68 -3.73
C ASP A 20 17.45 -8.86 -2.47
N LEU A 21 18.47 -8.32 -1.81
CA LEU A 21 18.28 -7.40 -0.69
C LEU A 21 17.59 -6.11 -1.14
N SER A 22 18.00 -5.51 -2.26
CA SER A 22 17.34 -4.30 -2.77
C SER A 22 15.89 -4.58 -3.16
N ARG A 23 15.61 -5.73 -3.77
CA ARG A 23 14.24 -6.18 -4.07
C ARG A 23 13.40 -6.37 -2.82
N ALA A 24 13.96 -7.01 -1.78
CA ALA A 24 13.23 -7.22 -0.53
C ALA A 24 12.90 -5.90 0.17
N LEU A 25 13.80 -4.91 0.11
CA LEU A 25 13.56 -3.56 0.62
C LEU A 25 12.45 -2.86 -0.19
N GLU A 26 12.52 -2.89 -1.52
CA GLU A 26 11.49 -2.30 -2.39
C GLU A 26 10.11 -2.96 -2.20
N GLU A 27 10.04 -4.28 -2.06
CA GLU A 27 8.79 -5.00 -1.80
C GLU A 27 8.19 -4.62 -0.45
N LYS A 28 9.01 -4.48 0.58
CA LYS A 28 8.56 -4.00 1.89
C LYS A 28 7.99 -2.58 1.82
N ASP A 29 8.72 -1.66 1.19
CA ASP A 29 8.28 -0.27 1.06
C ASP A 29 7.00 -0.17 0.23
N ARG A 30 6.89 -0.96 -0.85
CA ARG A 30 5.68 -1.06 -1.65
C ARG A 30 4.50 -1.57 -0.82
N ALA A 31 4.68 -2.62 -0.02
CA ALA A 31 3.62 -3.18 0.82
C ALA A 31 3.09 -2.16 1.84
N VAL A 32 3.99 -1.39 2.46
CA VAL A 32 3.61 -0.31 3.38
C VAL A 32 2.80 0.78 2.68
N ASN A 33 3.27 1.23 1.50
CA ASN A 33 2.57 2.25 0.72
C ASN A 33 1.18 1.75 0.27
N THR A 34 1.07 0.52 -0.22
CA THR A 34 -0.21 -0.09 -0.60
C THR A 34 -1.17 -0.20 0.58
N TYR A 35 -0.68 -0.51 1.78
CA TYR A 35 -1.52 -0.54 2.98
C TYR A 35 -2.10 0.84 3.31
N ILE A 36 -1.26 1.89 3.30
CA ILE A 36 -1.68 3.27 3.54
C ILE A 36 -2.69 3.73 2.48
N GLU A 37 -2.43 3.41 1.21
CA GLU A 37 -3.33 3.73 0.10
C GLU A 37 -4.68 3.02 0.24
N SER A 38 -4.68 1.75 0.66
CA SER A 38 -5.90 0.97 0.89
C SER A 38 -6.77 1.59 2.00
N LEU A 39 -6.14 2.03 3.10
CA LEU A 39 -6.84 2.75 4.17
C LEU A 39 -7.45 4.07 3.67
N ARG A 40 -6.69 4.86 2.90
CA ARG A 40 -7.18 6.11 2.32
C ARG A 40 -8.37 5.87 1.39
N ASN A 41 -8.30 4.84 0.57
CA ASN A 41 -9.38 4.47 -0.35
C ASN A 41 -10.64 4.04 0.41
N LEU A 42 -10.49 3.30 1.50
CA LEU A 42 -11.61 2.92 2.38
C LEU A 42 -12.33 4.16 2.92
N TRP A 43 -11.58 5.11 3.49
CA TRP A 43 -12.20 6.34 4.01
C TRP A 43 -12.82 7.19 2.91
N THR A 44 -12.17 7.29 1.76
CA THR A 44 -12.71 8.03 0.61
C THR A 44 -14.02 7.41 0.14
N ALA A 45 -14.09 6.09 0.02
CA ALA A 45 -15.31 5.38 -0.34
C ALA A 45 -16.42 5.56 0.70
N TYR A 46 -16.08 5.49 1.99
CA TYR A 46 -17.02 5.71 3.09
C TYR A 46 -17.67 7.10 3.03
N TYR A 47 -16.87 8.16 2.94
CA TYR A 47 -17.41 9.52 2.86
C TYR A 47 -18.11 9.81 1.53
N ASN A 48 -17.69 9.19 0.43
CA ASN A 48 -18.43 9.27 -0.83
C ASN A 48 -19.82 8.64 -0.71
N LEU A 49 -19.93 7.47 -0.08
CA LEU A 49 -21.21 6.81 0.14
C LEU A 49 -22.11 7.64 1.06
N ARG A 50 -21.57 8.18 2.15
CA ARG A 50 -22.28 9.11 3.06
C ARG A 50 -22.80 10.35 2.33
N ARG A 51 -22.00 10.93 1.41
CA ARG A 51 -22.42 12.08 0.59
C ARG A 51 -23.49 11.72 -0.45
N LEU A 52 -23.42 10.53 -1.06
CA LEU A 52 -24.38 10.10 -2.07
C LEU A 52 -25.74 9.73 -1.46
N THR A 53 -25.71 9.05 -0.31
CA THR A 53 -26.92 8.63 0.42
C THR A 53 -27.47 9.72 1.31
N LEU A 54 -26.69 10.78 1.56
CA LEU A 54 -27.02 11.86 2.49
C LEU A 54 -27.39 11.31 3.87
N TYR A 55 -26.80 10.18 4.22
CA TYR A 55 -27.08 9.44 5.43
C TYR A 55 -25.79 9.25 6.19
N ASP A 56 -25.79 9.65 7.46
CA ASP A 56 -24.69 9.38 8.37
C ASP A 56 -24.84 7.98 8.97
N PHE A 57 -24.05 7.04 8.45
CA PHE A 57 -24.02 5.66 8.96
C PHE A 57 -23.43 5.53 10.37
N GLU A 58 -22.64 6.51 10.83
CA GLU A 58 -22.03 6.49 12.18
C GLU A 58 -23.06 6.87 13.24
N ASN A 59 -23.84 7.91 12.97
CA ASN A 59 -24.88 8.42 13.88
C ASN A 59 -26.28 7.85 13.58
N ASN A 60 -26.42 7.07 12.50
CA ASN A 60 -27.69 6.50 12.02
C ASN A 60 -28.76 7.58 11.79
N THR A 61 -28.35 8.75 11.29
CA THR A 61 -29.20 9.93 11.06
C THR A 61 -29.02 10.46 9.65
N GLU A 62 -30.10 10.96 9.05
CA GLU A 62 -30.03 11.70 7.79
C GLU A 62 -29.24 13.01 7.97
N LEU A 63 -28.38 13.34 7.00
CA LEU A 63 -27.60 14.58 7.00
C LEU A 63 -28.44 15.81 6.64
N TYR A 64 -29.60 15.61 6.02
CA TYR A 64 -30.58 16.66 5.77
C TYR A 64 -31.68 16.59 6.82
N VAL A 65 -31.68 17.56 7.72
CA VAL A 65 -32.92 18.01 8.35
C VAL A 65 -33.53 18.97 7.36
N GLN A 66 -34.67 18.62 6.75
CA GLN A 66 -35.45 19.61 6.02
C GLN A 66 -35.80 20.72 7.02
N GLU A 67 -35.32 21.95 6.80
CA GLU A 67 -35.88 23.11 7.48
C GLU A 67 -37.35 23.18 7.04
N GLU A 68 -38.26 22.77 7.93
CA GLU A 68 -39.68 23.01 7.77
C GLU A 68 -39.90 24.53 7.82
N GLU A 69 -40.36 25.08 6.69
CA GLU A 69 -40.78 26.49 6.53
C GLU A 69 -42.12 26.75 7.23
#